data_AF-A0A0T7GVN3-F1
#
_entry.id   AF-A0A0T7GVN3-F1
#
_cell.length_a   1.000
_cell.length_b   1.000
_cell.length_c   1.000
_cell.angle_alpha   90.00
_cell.angle_beta   90.00
_cell.angle_gamma   90.00
#
_symmetry.space_group_name_H-M   'P 1'
#
loop_
_entity.id
_entity.type
_entity.pdbx_description
1 polymer ?
#
loop_
_entity_poly.entity_id
_entity_poly.type
_entity_poly.pdbx_seq_one_letter_code
_entity_poly.pdbx_strand_id
1 'polypeptide(L)'
;MKNINKASAFASAAHPFYEANSIPEEAQAQLEDTARFLISLTRRSTEEAFDYGEKVNKAAGLLPEGTLEKWAFERCGCTARHVRTQRAIYRNLASYKDVLVELAVGPTVLGKLSSATPEQIEQAIGFAGLNGRLRVQDVVAIMAGSKQDGDEKPEVDPYDAGGLDGLKAIIAMKVRDGMKSFVGHVEEIRVHVKDALPKNNIVKKALAEQTSLTARLAHRELESLAEFVTPNARKAYVIDGTRLPAGSRWAAVSALLYKMGSDTSWPDKAELRTWLETEVVPLLNWVAPEKAEPTTRDAKTKTPTLVADEPVPAEPLIDLEPEAASAPTLNERLTSIAEAFGATATIDLPQAVGEDDLIPTVTEALATTEKRFQRPAFLGKAKPTSPPSATA
;
A
#
# COMPACT_ATOMS: atom_id res chain seq x y z
N MET A 1 -39.24 2.60 29.65
CA MET A 1 -38.57 3.70 28.92
C MET A 1 -39.44 4.08 27.72
N LYS A 2 -39.65 5.37 27.44
CA LYS A 2 -40.44 5.80 26.26
C LYS A 2 -39.57 5.72 25.01
N ASN A 3 -40.04 5.05 23.96
CA ASN A 3 -39.45 5.16 22.63
C ASN A 3 -39.73 6.56 22.09
N ILE A 4 -38.79 7.49 22.30
CA ILE A 4 -38.82 8.79 21.62
C ILE A 4 -38.59 8.50 20.14
N ASN A 5 -39.65 8.65 19.36
CA ASN A 5 -39.63 8.34 17.94
C ASN A 5 -38.66 9.31 17.26
N LYS A 6 -37.53 8.81 16.74
CA LYS A 6 -36.36 9.64 16.37
C LYS A 6 -36.72 10.73 15.36
N ALA A 7 -37.64 10.42 14.43
CA ALA A 7 -38.19 11.37 13.47
C ALA A 7 -38.97 12.54 14.12
N SER A 8 -39.69 12.30 15.21
CA SER A 8 -40.46 13.33 15.94
C SER A 8 -39.56 14.28 16.73
N ALA A 9 -38.47 13.78 17.33
CA ALA A 9 -37.48 14.63 17.98
C ALA A 9 -36.81 15.59 16.98
N PHE A 10 -36.50 15.10 15.78
CA PHE A 10 -35.91 15.89 14.72
C PHE A 10 -36.89 16.93 14.14
N ALA A 11 -38.18 16.60 13.96
CA ALA A 11 -39.19 17.56 13.50
C ALA A 11 -39.36 18.76 14.44
N SER A 12 -39.29 18.55 15.76
CA SER A 12 -39.36 19.65 16.74
C SER A 12 -38.13 20.58 16.71
N ALA A 13 -36.95 20.05 16.36
CA ALA A 13 -35.73 20.84 16.18
C ALA A 13 -35.73 21.71 14.91
N ALA A 14 -36.69 21.51 14.01
CA ALA A 14 -36.80 22.19 12.72
C ALA A 14 -37.34 23.62 12.80
N HIS A 15 -38.32 23.82 13.69
CA HIS A 15 -39.13 25.03 13.74
C HIS A 15 -38.30 26.32 13.88
N PRO A 16 -37.32 26.39 14.82
CA PRO A 16 -36.47 27.57 14.97
C PRO A 16 -35.65 27.89 13.70
N PHE A 17 -35.24 26.87 12.94
CA PHE A 17 -34.54 27.05 11.68
C PHE A 17 -35.47 27.59 10.58
N TYR A 18 -36.69 27.07 10.46
CA TYR A 18 -37.66 27.54 9.45
C TYR A 18 -38.12 28.97 9.72
N GLU A 19 -38.36 29.33 10.98
CA GLU A 19 -38.71 30.67 11.42
C GLU A 19 -37.56 31.66 11.20
N ALA A 20 -36.33 31.31 11.59
CA ALA A 20 -35.15 32.18 11.41
C ALA A 20 -34.79 32.44 9.94
N ASN A 21 -35.22 31.59 9.02
CA ASN A 21 -34.95 31.69 7.58
C ASN A 21 -36.19 32.11 6.75
N SER A 22 -37.31 32.45 7.40
CA SER A 22 -38.56 32.90 6.75
C SER A 22 -39.08 31.95 5.65
N ILE A 23 -38.99 30.63 5.87
CA ILE A 23 -39.33 29.62 4.87
C ILE A 23 -40.87 29.44 4.80
N PRO A 24 -41.52 29.53 3.62
CA PRO A 24 -42.97 29.35 3.49
C PRO A 24 -43.46 27.97 3.93
N GLU A 25 -44.66 27.89 4.51
CA GLU A 25 -45.24 26.63 5.05
C GLU A 25 -45.33 25.51 3.99
N GLU A 26 -45.63 25.85 2.74
CA GLU A 26 -45.62 24.91 1.61
C GLU A 26 -44.22 24.33 1.33
N ALA A 27 -43.16 25.16 1.46
CA ALA A 27 -41.78 24.71 1.34
C ALA A 27 -41.34 23.91 2.57
N GLN A 28 -41.82 24.25 3.77
CA GLN A 28 -41.57 23.45 4.98
C GLN A 28 -42.13 22.03 4.83
N ALA A 29 -43.35 21.86 4.32
CA ALA A 29 -43.93 20.53 4.09
C ALA A 29 -43.07 19.68 3.13
N GLN A 30 -42.60 20.26 2.02
CA GLN A 30 -41.72 19.58 1.06
C GLN A 30 -40.34 19.25 1.64
N LEU A 31 -39.80 20.11 2.51
CA LEU A 31 -38.56 19.86 3.24
C LEU A 31 -38.73 18.75 4.27
N GLU A 32 -39.84 18.70 5.01
CA GLU A 32 -40.14 17.65 5.99
C GLU A 32 -40.33 16.27 5.34
N ASP A 33 -41.00 16.21 4.18
CA ASP A 33 -41.09 14.98 3.37
C ASP A 33 -39.73 14.54 2.83
N THR A 34 -38.88 15.51 2.45
CA THR A 34 -37.50 15.24 2.04
C THR A 34 -36.68 14.71 3.22
N ALA A 35 -36.74 15.34 4.40
CA ALA A 35 -36.06 14.88 5.60
C ALA A 35 -36.49 13.45 6.01
N ARG A 36 -37.80 13.15 5.93
CA ARG A 36 -38.33 11.81 6.21
C ARG A 36 -37.74 10.75 5.27
N PHE A 37 -37.64 11.05 3.98
CA PHE A 37 -36.97 10.20 2.99
C PHE A 37 -35.49 9.97 3.36
N LEU A 38 -34.71 11.04 3.53
CA LEU A 38 -33.27 10.97 3.82
C LEU A 38 -32.95 10.20 5.12
N ILE A 39 -33.82 10.28 6.13
CA ILE A 39 -33.71 9.54 7.41
C ILE A 39 -34.05 8.04 7.24
N SER A 40 -34.94 7.70 6.31
CA SER A 40 -35.43 6.31 6.12
C SER A 40 -34.44 5.39 5.38
N LEU A 41 -33.50 5.97 4.61
CA LEU A 41 -32.51 5.25 3.81
C LEU A 41 -31.41 4.59 4.66
N THR A 42 -31.63 3.31 4.99
CA THR A 42 -30.73 2.48 5.81
C THR A 42 -29.79 1.59 5.00
N ARG A 43 -30.17 1.24 3.77
CA ARG A 43 -29.29 0.69 2.72
C ARG A 43 -29.22 1.70 1.57
N ARG A 44 -28.22 1.53 0.69
CA ARG A 44 -27.93 2.44 -0.42
C ARG A 44 -27.47 1.66 -1.64
N SER A 45 -28.41 1.32 -2.51
CA SER A 45 -28.16 0.90 -3.89
C SER A 45 -27.60 2.07 -4.71
N THR A 46 -27.19 1.78 -5.95
CA THR A 46 -26.80 2.81 -6.93
C THR A 46 -27.95 3.78 -7.19
N GLU A 47 -29.16 3.27 -7.38
CA GLU A 47 -30.38 4.05 -7.64
C GLU A 47 -30.77 4.90 -6.43
N GLU A 48 -30.75 4.33 -5.23
CA GLU A 48 -31.00 5.04 -3.96
C GLU A 48 -30.02 6.21 -3.74
N ALA A 49 -28.78 6.12 -4.24
CA ALA A 49 -27.81 7.23 -4.18
C ALA A 49 -28.16 8.37 -5.15
N PHE A 50 -28.70 8.07 -6.34
CA PHE A 50 -29.20 9.08 -7.27
C PHE A 50 -30.43 9.79 -6.73
N ASP A 51 -31.38 9.04 -6.18
CA ASP A 51 -32.63 9.58 -5.65
C ASP A 51 -32.38 10.43 -4.38
N TYR A 52 -31.42 10.00 -3.52
CA TYR A 52 -30.91 10.82 -2.42
C TYR A 52 -30.33 12.14 -2.94
N GLY A 53 -29.45 12.09 -3.95
CA GLY A 53 -28.85 13.28 -4.56
C GLY A 53 -29.87 14.24 -5.18
N GLU A 54 -30.89 13.70 -5.87
CA GLU A 54 -31.99 14.47 -6.45
C GLU A 54 -32.79 15.21 -5.35
N LYS A 55 -33.20 14.48 -4.31
CA LYS A 55 -34.00 15.03 -3.20
C LYS A 55 -33.25 16.12 -2.44
N VAL A 56 -31.95 15.94 -2.18
CA VAL A 56 -31.10 16.98 -1.59
C VAL A 56 -30.93 18.17 -2.55
N ASN A 57 -30.85 17.96 -3.87
CA ASN A 57 -30.77 19.06 -4.84
C ASN A 57 -32.11 19.83 -4.95
N LYS A 58 -33.26 19.18 -4.79
CA LYS A 58 -34.58 19.82 -4.70
C LYS A 58 -34.72 20.64 -3.40
N ALA A 59 -34.35 20.08 -2.25
CA ALA A 59 -34.31 20.83 -0.98
C ALA A 59 -33.40 22.07 -1.05
N ALA A 60 -32.29 22.00 -1.79
CA ALA A 60 -31.40 23.13 -2.02
C ALA A 60 -32.03 24.30 -2.79
N GLY A 61 -33.12 24.09 -3.53
CA GLY A 61 -33.87 25.14 -4.23
C GLY A 61 -35.01 25.76 -3.39
N LEU A 62 -35.38 25.11 -2.27
CA LEU A 62 -36.40 25.59 -1.33
C LEU A 62 -35.80 26.37 -0.15
N LEU A 63 -34.49 26.28 0.03
CA LEU A 63 -33.74 26.87 1.14
C LEU A 63 -32.92 28.08 0.68
N PRO A 64 -32.75 29.12 1.52
CA PRO A 64 -31.84 30.22 1.21
C PRO A 64 -30.41 29.75 0.96
N GLU A 65 -29.67 30.47 0.13
CA GLU A 65 -28.31 30.09 -0.28
C GLU A 65 -27.37 29.91 0.93
N GLY A 66 -26.55 28.87 0.91
CA GLY A 66 -25.64 28.51 2.01
C GLY A 66 -26.28 27.85 3.24
N THR A 67 -27.61 27.75 3.33
CA THR A 67 -28.29 27.22 4.54
C THR A 67 -28.54 25.70 4.53
N LEU A 68 -28.55 25.07 3.34
CA LEU A 68 -28.82 23.64 3.12
C LEU A 68 -28.04 22.69 4.03
N GLU A 69 -26.77 23.01 4.29
CA GLU A 69 -25.86 22.11 5.01
C GLU A 69 -26.11 22.16 6.52
N LYS A 70 -26.53 23.32 7.05
CA LYS A 70 -27.03 23.47 8.42
C LYS A 70 -28.35 22.74 8.58
N TRP A 71 -29.30 22.98 7.66
CA TRP A 71 -30.58 22.28 7.61
C TRP A 71 -30.38 20.75 7.61
N ALA A 72 -29.55 20.21 6.71
CA ALA A 72 -29.33 18.77 6.61
C ALA A 72 -28.62 18.17 7.83
N PHE A 73 -27.76 18.94 8.52
CA PHE A 73 -27.13 18.53 9.77
C PHE A 73 -28.16 18.50 10.91
N GLU A 74 -28.86 19.60 11.15
CA GLU A 74 -29.84 19.77 12.23
C GLU A 74 -31.06 18.86 12.05
N ARG A 75 -31.53 18.68 10.81
CA ARG A 75 -32.74 17.91 10.50
C ARG A 75 -32.51 16.44 10.25
N CYS A 76 -31.48 16.11 9.47
CA CYS A 76 -31.25 14.77 8.95
C CYS A 76 -30.03 14.08 9.57
N GLY A 77 -29.30 14.74 10.48
CA GLY A 77 -28.05 14.22 11.05
C GLY A 77 -26.93 14.02 10.02
N CYS A 78 -27.01 14.68 8.87
CA CYS A 78 -26.11 14.46 7.74
C CYS A 78 -24.96 15.46 7.74
N THR A 79 -23.72 14.99 7.51
CA THR A 79 -22.56 15.88 7.47
C THR A 79 -22.55 16.72 6.19
N ALA A 80 -22.06 17.96 6.27
CA ALA A 80 -21.96 18.86 5.11
C ALA A 80 -21.16 18.23 3.95
N ARG A 81 -20.09 17.49 4.25
CA ARG A 81 -19.33 16.71 3.25
C ARG A 81 -20.23 15.69 2.53
N HIS A 82 -21.05 14.95 3.27
CA HIS A 82 -21.94 13.95 2.70
C HIS A 82 -22.99 14.59 1.77
N VAL A 83 -23.63 15.68 2.24
CA VAL A 83 -24.61 16.47 1.48
C VAL A 83 -24.02 16.96 0.16
N ARG A 84 -22.82 17.54 0.18
CA ARG A 84 -22.12 18.01 -1.02
C ARG A 84 -21.82 16.87 -2.00
N THR A 85 -21.29 15.74 -1.52
CA THR A 85 -21.01 14.58 -2.37
C THR A 85 -22.27 14.03 -3.05
N GLN A 86 -23.39 13.91 -2.32
CA GLN A 86 -24.63 13.38 -2.89
C GLN A 86 -25.24 14.32 -3.94
N ARG A 87 -25.16 15.65 -3.74
CA ARG A 87 -25.54 16.64 -4.76
C ARG A 87 -24.65 16.56 -6.00
N ALA A 88 -23.34 16.34 -5.83
CA ALA A 88 -22.40 16.17 -6.93
C ALA A 88 -22.70 14.90 -7.75
N ILE A 89 -23.04 13.77 -7.08
CA ILE A 89 -23.49 12.55 -7.75
C ILE A 89 -24.68 12.85 -8.67
N TYR A 90 -25.74 13.50 -8.16
CA TYR A 90 -26.88 13.84 -8.99
C TYR A 90 -26.52 14.81 -10.12
N ARG A 91 -25.82 15.92 -9.82
CA ARG A 91 -25.53 16.97 -10.83
C ARG A 91 -24.62 16.50 -11.96
N ASN A 92 -23.61 15.69 -11.64
CA ASN A 92 -22.55 15.34 -12.59
C ASN A 92 -22.72 13.94 -13.19
N LEU A 93 -23.44 13.04 -12.54
CA LEU A 93 -23.64 11.66 -13.00
C LEU A 93 -25.07 11.34 -13.47
N ALA A 94 -26.05 12.26 -13.37
CA ALA A 94 -27.44 11.96 -13.76
C ALA A 94 -27.58 11.50 -15.22
N SER A 95 -26.82 12.08 -16.15
CA SER A 95 -26.79 11.66 -17.56
C SER A 95 -26.28 10.24 -17.77
N TYR A 96 -25.61 9.66 -16.77
CA TYR A 96 -25.07 8.32 -16.76
C TYR A 96 -25.81 7.38 -15.79
N LYS A 97 -26.95 7.81 -15.20
CA LYS A 97 -27.69 7.05 -14.16
C LYS A 97 -27.95 5.61 -14.59
N ASP A 98 -28.56 5.41 -15.76
CA ASP A 98 -29.03 4.10 -16.21
C ASP A 98 -27.86 3.12 -16.38
N VAL A 99 -26.77 3.56 -17.02
CA VAL A 99 -25.55 2.76 -17.25
C VAL A 99 -24.84 2.43 -15.94
N LEU A 100 -24.76 3.38 -15.00
CA LEU A 100 -24.13 3.16 -13.69
C LEU A 100 -24.97 2.22 -12.80
N VAL A 101 -26.30 2.23 -12.96
CA VAL A 101 -27.23 1.29 -12.30
C VAL A 101 -27.10 -0.12 -12.89
N GLU A 102 -27.03 -0.27 -14.22
CA GLU A 102 -26.79 -1.56 -14.89
C GLU A 102 -25.45 -2.19 -14.47
N LEU A 103 -24.39 -1.37 -14.38
CA LEU A 103 -23.06 -1.77 -13.90
C LEU A 103 -22.99 -1.98 -12.36
N ALA A 104 -24.11 -1.82 -11.64
CA ALA A 104 -24.22 -1.96 -10.18
C ALA A 104 -23.14 -1.19 -9.39
N VAL A 105 -22.80 0.03 -9.83
CA VAL A 105 -21.68 0.80 -9.29
C VAL A 105 -21.97 1.23 -7.84
N GLY A 106 -21.09 0.84 -6.91
CA GLY A 106 -21.29 1.07 -5.49
C GLY A 106 -21.22 2.56 -5.08
N PRO A 107 -21.94 3.00 -4.03
CA PRO A 107 -22.01 4.42 -3.63
C PRO A 107 -20.66 5.10 -3.37
N THR A 108 -19.66 4.37 -2.89
CA THR A 108 -18.29 4.89 -2.69
C THR A 108 -17.60 5.26 -4.01
N VAL A 109 -17.88 4.48 -5.07
CA VAL A 109 -17.34 4.70 -6.42
C VAL A 109 -18.07 5.87 -7.10
N LEU A 110 -19.40 5.93 -6.98
CA LEU A 110 -20.18 7.11 -7.39
C LEU A 110 -19.67 8.39 -6.73
N GLY A 111 -19.39 8.35 -5.43
CA GLY A 111 -18.83 9.49 -4.70
C GLY A 111 -17.47 9.96 -5.21
N LYS A 112 -16.66 9.07 -5.81
CA LYS A 112 -15.40 9.43 -6.48
C LYS A 112 -15.61 9.98 -7.89
N LEU A 113 -16.46 9.31 -8.68
CA LEU A 113 -16.85 9.76 -10.03
C LEU A 113 -17.58 11.11 -10.00
N SER A 114 -18.22 11.48 -8.88
CA SER A 114 -18.93 12.75 -8.74
C SER A 114 -18.07 14.01 -8.93
N SER A 115 -16.75 13.88 -8.88
CA SER A 115 -15.78 14.96 -9.16
C SER A 115 -14.92 14.70 -10.41
N ALA A 116 -15.28 13.73 -11.24
CA ALA A 116 -14.59 13.39 -12.48
C ALA A 116 -15.14 14.21 -13.66
N THR A 117 -14.35 14.34 -14.73
CA THR A 117 -14.80 14.94 -15.99
C THR A 117 -15.70 13.97 -16.79
N PRO A 118 -16.50 14.43 -17.77
CA PRO A 118 -17.31 13.55 -18.62
C PRO A 118 -16.48 12.42 -19.27
N GLU A 119 -15.29 12.75 -19.76
CA GLU A 119 -14.37 11.83 -20.43
C GLU A 119 -13.86 10.76 -19.45
N GLN A 120 -13.58 11.15 -18.19
CA GLN A 120 -13.21 10.22 -17.11
C GLN A 120 -14.35 9.28 -16.73
N ILE A 121 -15.59 9.76 -16.78
CA ILE A 121 -16.79 8.95 -16.49
C ILE A 121 -16.99 7.92 -17.60
N GLU A 122 -16.86 8.33 -18.87
CA GLU A 122 -16.94 7.42 -20.02
C GLU A 122 -15.81 6.38 -20.03
N GLN A 123 -14.57 6.77 -19.72
CA GLN A 123 -13.45 5.85 -19.54
C GLN A 123 -13.71 4.84 -18.42
N ALA A 124 -14.27 5.28 -17.28
CA ALA A 124 -14.61 4.40 -16.17
C ALA A 124 -15.75 3.43 -16.49
N ILE A 125 -16.76 3.88 -17.26
CA ILE A 125 -17.85 3.04 -17.78
C ILE A 125 -17.31 1.99 -18.76
N GLY A 126 -16.46 2.39 -19.72
CA GLY A 126 -15.83 1.48 -20.67
C GLY A 126 -14.96 0.42 -19.98
N PHE A 127 -14.15 0.83 -18.99
CA PHE A 127 -13.37 -0.09 -18.17
C PHE A 127 -14.26 -1.08 -17.39
N ALA A 128 -15.37 -0.62 -16.82
CA ALA A 128 -16.33 -1.45 -16.10
C ALA A 128 -17.02 -2.47 -17.02
N GLY A 129 -17.38 -2.08 -18.25
CA GLY A 129 -17.96 -2.97 -19.25
C GLY A 129 -17.03 -4.12 -19.66
N LEU A 130 -15.72 -3.87 -19.75
CA LEU A 130 -14.71 -4.88 -20.09
C LEU A 130 -14.35 -5.80 -18.91
N ASN A 131 -14.32 -5.27 -17.68
CA ASN A 131 -13.85 -5.99 -16.49
C ASN A 131 -14.98 -6.43 -15.53
N GLY A 132 -16.23 -6.18 -15.88
CA GLY A 132 -17.45 -6.58 -15.19
C GLY A 132 -17.77 -5.81 -13.89
N ARG A 133 -16.79 -5.20 -13.22
CA ARG A 133 -17.00 -4.36 -12.03
C ARG A 133 -15.96 -3.26 -11.91
N LEU A 134 -16.41 -2.09 -11.46
CA LEU A 134 -15.58 -0.91 -11.20
C LEU A 134 -15.20 -0.80 -9.72
N ARG A 135 -13.91 -0.80 -9.39
CA ARG A 135 -13.41 -0.60 -8.02
C ARG A 135 -12.97 0.85 -7.80
N VAL A 136 -12.83 1.23 -6.53
CA VAL A 136 -12.34 2.57 -6.13
C VAL A 136 -10.91 2.82 -6.65
N GLN A 137 -10.06 1.79 -6.69
CA GLN A 137 -8.69 1.89 -7.21
C GLN A 137 -8.66 2.18 -8.71
N ASP A 138 -9.51 1.50 -9.49
CA ASP A 138 -9.60 1.67 -10.95
C ASP A 138 -10.02 3.11 -11.30
N VAL A 139 -11.02 3.66 -10.59
CA VAL A 139 -11.44 5.06 -10.76
C VAL A 139 -10.34 6.04 -10.35
N VAL A 140 -9.58 5.76 -9.29
CA VAL A 140 -8.45 6.61 -8.89
C VAL A 140 -7.34 6.60 -9.96
N ALA A 141 -7.07 5.46 -10.58
CA ALA A 141 -6.10 5.37 -11.68
C ALA A 141 -6.56 6.14 -12.93
N ILE A 142 -7.82 5.99 -13.33
CA ILE A 142 -8.42 6.73 -14.46
C ILE A 142 -8.40 8.24 -14.19
N MET A 143 -8.85 8.68 -13.01
CA MET A 143 -8.85 10.09 -12.62
C MET A 143 -7.44 10.70 -12.48
N ALA A 144 -6.40 9.87 -12.26
CA ALA A 144 -5.01 10.31 -12.25
C ALA A 144 -4.42 10.45 -13.66
N GLY A 145 -4.81 9.59 -14.60
CA GLY A 145 -4.33 9.59 -15.99
C GLY A 145 -4.78 10.83 -16.79
N SER A 146 -6.06 11.20 -16.73
CA SER A 146 -6.62 12.30 -17.55
C SER A 146 -6.27 13.71 -17.04
N LYS A 147 -5.25 13.86 -16.19
CA LYS A 147 -4.60 15.15 -15.92
C LYS A 147 -3.48 15.49 -16.92
N GLN A 148 -3.26 14.66 -17.94
CA GLN A 148 -2.19 14.85 -18.92
C GLN A 148 -2.55 15.70 -20.15
N ASP A 149 -3.82 16.06 -20.38
CA ASP A 149 -4.25 16.88 -21.53
C ASP A 149 -4.00 18.40 -21.36
N GLY A 150 -2.97 18.79 -20.59
CA GLY A 150 -2.77 20.19 -20.18
C GLY A 150 -1.36 20.59 -19.74
N ASP A 151 -0.35 19.77 -20.04
CA ASP A 151 1.07 20.16 -20.18
C ASP A 151 1.83 18.86 -20.50
N GLU A 152 2.11 18.62 -21.77
CA GLU A 152 3.03 17.56 -22.19
C GLU A 152 4.46 18.01 -21.84
N LYS A 153 4.79 17.95 -20.53
CA LYS A 153 6.18 17.89 -20.10
C LYS A 153 6.83 16.75 -20.91
N PRO A 154 7.98 16.98 -21.55
CA PRO A 154 8.64 15.93 -22.30
C PRO A 154 8.75 14.70 -21.42
N GLU A 155 8.43 13.53 -21.96
CA GLU A 155 8.54 12.25 -21.26
C GLU A 155 10.01 12.04 -20.89
N VAL A 156 10.37 12.50 -19.69
CA VAL A 156 11.72 12.36 -19.15
C VAL A 156 11.91 10.87 -18.90
N ASP A 157 12.91 10.28 -19.56
CA ASP A 157 13.29 8.89 -19.32
C ASP A 157 13.41 8.67 -17.79
N PRO A 158 12.68 7.70 -17.20
CA PRO A 158 12.82 7.37 -15.79
C PRO A 158 14.26 7.16 -15.33
N TYR A 159 15.18 6.75 -16.22
CA TYR A 159 16.61 6.62 -15.93
C TYR A 159 17.38 7.95 -15.88
N ASP A 160 16.92 8.98 -16.60
CA ASP A 160 17.48 10.34 -16.58
C ASP A 160 16.79 11.25 -15.54
N ALA A 161 15.65 10.82 -15.00
CA ALA A 161 14.94 11.52 -13.93
C ALA A 161 15.70 11.43 -12.58
N GLY A 162 16.26 12.55 -12.15
CA GLY A 162 16.92 12.65 -10.84
C GLY A 162 15.96 12.69 -9.64
N GLY A 163 16.51 12.43 -8.45
CA GLY A 163 15.79 12.57 -7.18
C GLY A 163 14.89 11.39 -6.79
N LEU A 164 14.09 11.58 -5.73
CA LEU A 164 13.31 10.51 -5.13
C LEU A 164 12.23 9.94 -6.07
N ASP A 165 11.61 10.78 -6.90
CA ASP A 165 10.52 10.34 -7.77
C ASP A 165 11.00 9.60 -9.03
N GLY A 166 12.15 9.98 -9.59
CA GLY A 166 12.85 9.18 -10.60
C GLY A 166 13.30 7.83 -10.06
N LEU A 167 13.88 7.79 -8.86
CA LEU A 167 14.22 6.52 -8.19
C LEU A 167 12.99 5.62 -7.97
N LYS A 168 11.85 6.18 -7.55
CA LYS A 168 10.58 5.43 -7.46
C LYS A 168 10.12 4.90 -8.81
N ALA A 169 10.26 5.67 -9.89
CA ALA A 169 9.89 5.24 -11.24
C ALA A 169 10.75 4.05 -11.71
N ILE A 170 12.08 4.12 -11.54
CA ILE A 170 13.00 3.01 -11.85
C ILE A 170 12.69 1.77 -10.99
N ILE A 171 12.39 1.94 -9.70
CA ILE A 171 11.98 0.83 -8.82
C ILE A 171 10.67 0.20 -9.31
N ALA A 172 9.67 1.00 -9.70
CA ALA A 172 8.40 0.50 -10.21
C ALA A 172 8.57 -0.29 -11.53
N MET A 173 9.44 0.17 -12.43
CA MET A 173 9.83 -0.57 -13.63
C MET A 173 10.55 -1.88 -13.28
N LYS A 174 11.58 -1.83 -12.44
CA LYS A 174 12.32 -3.02 -11.98
C LYS A 174 11.40 -4.08 -11.38
N VAL A 175 10.47 -3.69 -10.51
CA VAL A 175 9.54 -4.62 -9.86
C VAL A 175 8.58 -5.23 -10.90
N ARG A 176 7.99 -4.42 -11.78
CA ARG A 176 7.08 -4.87 -12.83
C ARG A 176 7.74 -5.87 -13.78
N ASP A 177 8.86 -5.48 -14.37
CA ASP A 177 9.51 -6.25 -15.42
C ASP A 177 10.32 -7.42 -14.84
N GLY A 178 10.92 -7.24 -13.66
CA GLY A 178 11.58 -8.30 -12.91
C GLY A 178 10.61 -9.39 -12.45
N MET A 179 9.42 -9.05 -11.93
CA MET A 179 8.39 -10.05 -11.61
C MET A 179 7.96 -10.84 -12.86
N LYS A 180 7.78 -10.16 -14.00
CA LYS A 180 7.41 -10.79 -15.26
C LYS A 180 8.49 -11.76 -15.75
N SER A 181 9.76 -11.34 -15.69
CA SER A 181 10.93 -12.14 -16.06
C SER A 181 11.06 -13.38 -15.16
N PHE A 182 11.05 -13.17 -13.84
CA PHE A 182 11.15 -14.24 -12.84
C PHE A 182 10.06 -15.31 -13.00
N VAL A 183 8.79 -14.90 -13.16
CA VAL A 183 7.68 -15.84 -13.39
C VAL A 183 7.85 -16.56 -14.73
N GLY A 184 8.27 -15.86 -15.79
CA GLY A 184 8.54 -16.46 -17.10
C GLY A 184 9.61 -17.56 -17.03
N HIS A 185 10.74 -17.30 -16.39
CA HIS A 185 11.81 -18.27 -16.20
C HIS A 185 11.38 -19.46 -15.32
N VAL A 186 10.56 -19.24 -14.28
CA VAL A 186 9.98 -20.31 -13.45
C VAL A 186 9.04 -21.22 -14.25
N GLU A 187 8.23 -20.67 -15.17
CA GLU A 187 7.41 -21.47 -16.08
C GLU A 187 8.25 -22.23 -17.12
N GLU A 188 9.28 -21.61 -17.70
CA GLU A 188 10.18 -22.27 -18.66
C GLU A 188 10.85 -23.51 -18.06
N ILE A 189 11.40 -23.38 -16.84
CA ILE A 189 11.97 -24.51 -16.09
C ILE A 189 10.90 -25.60 -15.87
N ARG A 190 9.67 -25.21 -15.52
CA ARG A 190 8.57 -26.15 -15.28
C ARG A 190 8.17 -26.89 -16.53
N VAL A 191 8.11 -26.24 -17.70
CA VAL A 191 7.82 -26.88 -18.99
C VAL A 191 8.85 -27.97 -19.25
N HIS A 192 10.15 -27.66 -19.15
CA HIS A 192 11.21 -28.66 -19.35
C HIS A 192 11.17 -29.83 -18.35
N VAL A 193 10.84 -29.56 -17.08
CA VAL A 193 10.64 -30.63 -16.07
C VAL A 193 9.41 -31.48 -16.40
N LYS A 194 8.28 -30.88 -16.76
CA LYS A 194 7.05 -31.58 -17.14
C LYS A 194 7.22 -32.40 -18.41
N ASP A 195 8.01 -31.94 -19.38
CA ASP A 195 8.35 -32.71 -20.59
C ASP A 195 9.33 -33.87 -20.31
N ALA A 196 10.07 -33.81 -19.21
CA ALA A 196 11.01 -34.87 -18.82
C ALA A 196 10.33 -35.99 -18.02
N LEU A 197 9.40 -35.66 -17.13
CA LEU A 197 8.76 -36.62 -16.20
C LEU A 197 8.04 -37.82 -16.88
N PRO A 198 7.33 -37.69 -18.01
CA PRO A 198 6.72 -38.84 -18.70
C PRO A 198 7.71 -39.84 -19.28
N LYS A 199 9.00 -39.48 -19.41
CA LYS A 199 10.02 -40.33 -20.05
C LYS A 199 10.52 -41.38 -19.06
N ASN A 200 10.50 -42.65 -19.45
CA ASN A 200 10.99 -43.77 -18.62
C ASN A 200 12.46 -43.61 -18.17
N ASN A 201 13.28 -42.88 -18.94
CA ASN A 201 14.66 -42.57 -18.60
C ASN A 201 14.90 -41.06 -18.67
N ILE A 202 15.00 -40.40 -17.52
CA ILE A 202 15.30 -38.97 -17.41
C ILE A 202 16.82 -38.79 -17.56
N VAL A 203 17.26 -38.12 -18.63
CA VAL A 203 18.69 -37.84 -18.87
C VAL A 203 19.08 -36.56 -18.12
N LYS A 204 19.62 -36.73 -16.90
CA LYS A 204 20.07 -35.66 -15.99
C LYS A 204 20.79 -34.52 -16.71
N LYS A 205 21.82 -34.83 -17.49
CA LYS A 205 22.63 -33.85 -18.22
C LYS A 205 21.82 -33.02 -19.22
N ALA A 206 20.97 -33.66 -20.03
CA ALA A 206 20.16 -32.95 -21.02
C ALA A 206 19.11 -32.03 -20.39
N LEU A 207 18.50 -32.45 -19.27
CA LEU A 207 17.56 -31.61 -18.53
C LEU A 207 18.27 -30.43 -17.83
N ALA A 208 19.49 -30.63 -17.34
CA ALA A 208 20.31 -29.55 -16.77
C ALA A 208 20.80 -28.56 -17.84
N GLU A 209 21.20 -29.04 -19.02
CA GLU A 209 21.55 -28.18 -20.17
C GLU A 209 20.39 -27.26 -20.58
N GLN A 210 19.14 -27.73 -20.44
CA GLN A 210 17.93 -26.93 -20.69
C GLN A 210 17.55 -26.00 -19.53
N THR A 211 17.73 -26.40 -18.27
CA THR A 211 17.15 -25.67 -17.12
C THR A 211 18.14 -24.91 -16.27
N SER A 212 19.42 -25.30 -16.22
CA SER A 212 20.37 -24.77 -15.23
C SER A 212 20.81 -23.33 -15.50
N LEU A 213 20.76 -22.82 -16.74
CA LEU A 213 20.97 -21.40 -16.99
C LEU A 213 19.78 -20.57 -16.50
N THR A 214 18.58 -20.93 -16.93
CA THR A 214 17.31 -20.30 -16.55
C THR A 214 17.10 -20.31 -15.03
N ALA A 215 17.45 -21.41 -14.35
CA ALA A 215 17.41 -21.50 -12.89
C ALA A 215 18.39 -20.54 -12.19
N ARG A 216 19.59 -20.33 -12.74
CA ARG A 216 20.55 -19.33 -12.22
C ARG A 216 20.04 -17.90 -12.44
N LEU A 217 19.40 -17.62 -13.57
CA LEU A 217 18.78 -16.32 -13.84
C LEU A 217 17.62 -16.07 -12.86
N ALA A 218 16.65 -16.97 -12.76
CA ALA A 218 15.53 -16.87 -11.83
C ALA A 218 15.98 -16.74 -10.36
N HIS A 219 17.05 -17.42 -9.96
CA HIS A 219 17.64 -17.27 -8.63
C HIS A 219 18.16 -15.85 -8.37
N ARG A 220 18.94 -15.28 -9.32
CA ARG A 220 19.45 -13.90 -9.21
C ARG A 220 18.37 -12.84 -9.31
N GLU A 221 17.32 -13.09 -10.09
CA GLU A 221 16.13 -12.23 -10.15
C GLU A 221 15.39 -12.20 -8.82
N LEU A 222 15.20 -13.36 -8.18
CA LEU A 222 14.58 -13.46 -6.86
C LEU A 222 15.38 -12.73 -5.77
N GLU A 223 16.71 -12.92 -5.72
CA GLU A 223 17.60 -12.15 -4.84
C GLU A 223 17.44 -10.64 -5.10
N SER A 224 17.52 -10.22 -6.36
CA SER A 224 17.42 -8.81 -6.78
C SER A 224 16.07 -8.16 -6.46
N LEU A 225 14.99 -8.94 -6.39
CA LEU A 225 13.62 -8.46 -6.10
C LEU A 225 13.29 -8.48 -4.60
N ALA A 226 13.79 -9.45 -3.85
CA ALA A 226 13.29 -9.76 -2.50
C ALA A 226 14.35 -9.65 -1.38
N GLU A 227 15.64 -9.61 -1.69
CA GLU A 227 16.70 -9.46 -0.69
C GLU A 227 17.25 -8.02 -0.69
N PHE A 228 17.31 -7.42 0.50
CA PHE A 228 18.05 -6.18 0.74
C PHE A 228 19.56 -6.47 0.81
N VAL A 229 20.37 -5.44 1.02
CA VAL A 229 21.83 -5.58 1.18
C VAL A 229 22.25 -5.52 2.65
N THR A 230 23.26 -6.29 3.03
CA THR A 230 23.83 -6.32 4.38
C THR A 230 25.36 -6.52 4.36
N PRO A 231 26.13 -5.91 5.28
CA PRO A 231 27.57 -6.15 5.37
C PRO A 231 27.91 -7.60 5.70
N ASN A 232 28.90 -8.19 5.01
CA ASN A 232 29.38 -9.52 5.33
C ASN A 232 30.14 -9.53 6.66
N ALA A 233 29.63 -10.26 7.65
CA ALA A 233 30.17 -10.32 9.01
C ALA A 233 31.63 -10.82 9.14
N ARG A 234 32.22 -11.39 8.07
CA ARG A 234 33.60 -11.92 8.04
C ARG A 234 34.52 -11.20 7.06
N LYS A 235 34.00 -10.34 6.19
CA LYS A 235 34.76 -9.67 5.11
C LYS A 235 34.27 -8.22 4.96
N ALA A 236 35.01 -7.28 5.56
CA ALA A 236 34.63 -5.87 5.64
C ALA A 236 34.37 -5.14 4.29
N TYR A 237 34.80 -5.72 3.17
CA TYR A 237 34.64 -5.19 1.81
C TYR A 237 33.63 -5.99 0.96
N VAL A 238 32.88 -6.93 1.55
CA VAL A 238 31.85 -7.71 0.87
C VAL A 238 30.48 -7.32 1.42
N ILE A 239 29.54 -7.08 0.52
CA ILE A 239 28.13 -6.87 0.81
C ILE A 239 27.38 -8.11 0.32
N ASP A 240 26.60 -8.72 1.20
CA ASP A 240 25.76 -9.89 0.91
C ASP A 240 24.29 -9.45 0.76
N GLY A 241 23.45 -10.34 0.21
CA GLY A 241 21.99 -10.23 0.32
C GLY A 241 21.51 -10.55 1.74
N THR A 242 20.47 -9.85 2.21
CA THR A 242 19.70 -10.26 3.39
C THR A 242 18.90 -11.50 3.01
N ARG A 243 19.47 -12.67 3.31
CA ARG A 243 18.84 -13.96 3.03
C ARG A 243 17.38 -13.98 3.43
N LEU A 244 16.53 -14.48 2.54
CA LEU A 244 15.13 -14.78 2.84
C LEU A 244 15.00 -15.56 4.17
N PRO A 245 14.00 -15.25 5.02
CA PRO A 245 13.88 -15.86 6.35
C PRO A 245 13.92 -17.39 6.31
N ALA A 246 14.76 -17.98 7.16
CA ALA A 246 14.94 -19.43 7.24
C ALA A 246 13.59 -20.13 7.54
N GLY A 247 13.31 -21.23 6.83
CA GLY A 247 12.03 -21.94 6.92
C GLY A 247 10.87 -21.32 6.13
N SER A 248 11.05 -20.13 5.53
CA SER A 248 10.04 -19.58 4.60
C SER A 248 9.98 -20.37 3.30
N ARG A 249 8.79 -20.44 2.67
CA ARG A 249 8.63 -21.07 1.34
C ARG A 249 9.45 -20.37 0.25
N TRP A 250 9.64 -19.06 0.36
CA TRP A 250 10.52 -18.30 -0.55
C TRP A 250 12.00 -18.69 -0.38
N ALA A 251 12.49 -18.93 0.84
CA ALA A 251 13.83 -19.46 1.05
C ALA A 251 13.99 -20.88 0.45
N ALA A 252 12.96 -21.73 0.52
CA ALA A 252 12.95 -23.03 -0.14
C ALA A 252 12.98 -22.92 -1.69
N VAL A 253 12.25 -21.96 -2.28
CA VAL A 253 12.30 -21.65 -3.72
C VAL A 253 13.69 -21.15 -4.13
N SER A 254 14.28 -20.22 -3.36
CA SER A 254 15.63 -19.72 -3.61
C SER A 254 16.67 -20.86 -3.58
N ALA A 255 16.61 -21.72 -2.56
CA ALA A 255 17.47 -22.89 -2.44
C ALA A 255 17.24 -23.92 -3.57
N LEU A 256 16.00 -24.12 -4.02
CA LEU A 256 15.67 -24.98 -5.15
C LEU A 256 16.31 -24.44 -6.44
N LEU A 257 16.12 -23.16 -6.77
CA LEU A 257 16.66 -22.54 -7.98
C LEU A 257 18.20 -22.57 -7.99
N TYR A 258 18.82 -22.35 -6.83
CA TYR A 258 20.26 -22.54 -6.65
C TYR A 258 20.69 -23.98 -6.93
N LYS A 259 20.01 -24.98 -6.35
CA LYS A 259 20.26 -26.42 -6.56
C LYS A 259 20.06 -26.83 -8.02
N MET A 260 19.06 -26.27 -8.71
CA MET A 260 18.79 -26.47 -10.13
C MET A 260 19.86 -25.84 -11.04
N GLY A 261 20.59 -24.83 -10.56
CA GLY A 261 21.60 -24.09 -11.33
C GLY A 261 22.86 -24.86 -11.72
N SER A 262 23.06 -26.08 -11.24
CA SER A 262 24.18 -26.98 -11.62
C SER A 262 23.76 -28.45 -11.54
N ASP A 263 24.14 -29.27 -12.51
CA ASP A 263 23.84 -30.72 -12.50
C ASP A 263 24.57 -31.45 -11.35
N THR A 264 25.73 -30.95 -10.94
CA THR A 264 26.52 -31.48 -9.82
C THR A 264 25.80 -31.41 -8.47
N SER A 265 24.82 -30.52 -8.29
CA SER A 265 24.00 -30.41 -7.07
C SER A 265 22.68 -31.19 -7.14
N TRP A 266 22.37 -31.85 -8.25
CA TRP A 266 21.17 -32.67 -8.38
C TRP A 266 21.43 -34.07 -7.84
N PRO A 267 20.39 -34.75 -7.29
CA PRO A 267 20.51 -36.14 -6.87
C PRO A 267 20.89 -37.08 -8.03
N ASP A 268 21.21 -38.33 -7.65
CA ASP A 268 21.56 -39.39 -8.59
C ASP A 268 20.34 -39.97 -9.31
N LYS A 269 20.60 -40.78 -10.34
CA LYS A 269 19.57 -41.31 -11.26
C LYS A 269 18.39 -42.00 -10.54
N ALA A 270 18.65 -42.67 -9.42
CA ALA A 270 17.62 -43.38 -8.64
C ALA A 270 16.63 -42.43 -7.94
N GLU A 271 17.10 -41.25 -7.52
CA GLU A 271 16.35 -40.27 -6.74
C GLU A 271 15.85 -39.08 -7.58
N LEU A 272 16.44 -38.87 -8.77
CA LEU A 272 16.14 -37.76 -9.66
C LEU A 272 14.65 -37.61 -9.98
N ARG A 273 13.95 -38.71 -10.29
CA ARG A 273 12.50 -38.69 -10.55
C ARG A 273 11.73 -38.23 -9.31
N THR A 274 11.99 -38.86 -8.17
CA THR A 274 11.35 -38.53 -6.89
C THR A 274 11.54 -37.07 -6.55
N TRP A 275 12.77 -36.56 -6.64
CA TRP A 275 13.10 -35.16 -6.39
C TRP A 275 12.32 -34.19 -7.30
N LEU A 276 12.23 -34.50 -8.61
CA LEU A 276 11.46 -33.68 -9.55
C LEU A 276 9.96 -33.68 -9.22
N GLU A 277 9.41 -34.82 -8.81
CA GLU A 277 7.98 -34.99 -8.51
C GLU A 277 7.57 -34.44 -7.13
N THR A 278 8.41 -34.56 -6.10
CA THR A 278 8.08 -34.22 -4.70
C THR A 278 8.60 -32.87 -4.22
N GLU A 279 9.73 -32.37 -4.77
CA GLU A 279 10.30 -31.07 -4.41
C GLU A 279 10.11 -30.05 -5.54
N VAL A 280 10.58 -30.36 -6.75
CA VAL A 280 10.70 -29.37 -7.84
C VAL A 280 9.32 -28.91 -8.33
N VAL A 281 8.49 -29.83 -8.83
CA VAL A 281 7.17 -29.46 -9.37
C VAL A 281 6.25 -28.79 -8.33
N PRO A 282 6.14 -29.27 -7.06
CA PRO A 282 5.31 -28.61 -6.06
C PRO A 282 5.77 -27.20 -5.66
N LEU A 283 7.08 -26.94 -5.66
CA LEU A 283 7.62 -25.61 -5.38
C LEU A 283 7.43 -24.66 -6.57
N LEU A 284 7.69 -25.08 -7.80
CA LEU A 284 7.43 -24.26 -9.00
C LEU A 284 5.93 -23.91 -9.12
N ASN A 285 5.05 -24.91 -8.95
CA ASN A 285 3.59 -24.71 -8.91
C ASN A 285 3.11 -23.78 -7.79
N TRP A 286 3.88 -23.64 -6.70
CA TRP A 286 3.54 -22.69 -5.64
C TRP A 286 3.95 -21.25 -5.98
N VAL A 287 5.07 -21.06 -6.66
CA VAL A 287 5.56 -19.73 -7.07
C VAL A 287 4.60 -19.08 -8.07
N ALA A 288 4.22 -19.84 -9.10
CA ALA A 288 3.26 -19.40 -10.11
C ALA A 288 2.24 -20.53 -10.32
N PRO A 289 1.08 -20.48 -9.65
CA PRO A 289 0.04 -21.48 -9.86
C PRO A 289 -0.38 -21.54 -11.33
N GLU A 290 -0.51 -22.75 -11.87
CA GLU A 290 -1.21 -22.93 -13.14
C GLU A 290 -2.62 -22.35 -13.00
N LYS A 291 -3.09 -21.59 -14.01
CA LYS A 291 -4.34 -20.81 -13.97
C LYS A 291 -5.48 -21.62 -13.32
N ALA A 292 -5.76 -21.31 -12.06
CA ALA A 292 -6.78 -21.99 -11.30
C ALA A 292 -8.17 -21.46 -11.68
N GLU A 293 -9.11 -22.39 -11.90
CA GLU A 293 -10.54 -22.08 -11.81
C GLU A 293 -10.86 -21.47 -10.43
N PRO A 294 -11.87 -20.57 -10.34
CA PRO A 294 -12.04 -19.67 -9.20
C PRO A 294 -12.51 -20.39 -7.94
N THR A 295 -11.57 -21.01 -7.22
CA THR A 295 -11.81 -21.60 -5.90
C THR A 295 -11.59 -20.57 -4.80
N THR A 296 -12.67 -19.98 -4.34
CA THR A 296 -12.69 -19.22 -3.07
C THR A 296 -12.29 -20.09 -1.89
N ARG A 297 -11.33 -19.66 -1.06
CA ARG A 297 -11.36 -19.81 0.42
C ARG A 297 -10.21 -19.09 1.15
N ASP A 298 -10.59 -18.07 1.91
CA ASP A 298 -10.33 -17.95 3.35
C ASP A 298 -8.93 -18.30 3.88
N ALA A 299 -7.95 -17.42 3.64
CA ALA A 299 -6.75 -17.35 4.47
C ALA A 299 -7.05 -16.56 5.75
N LYS A 300 -7.52 -17.24 6.80
CA LYS A 300 -7.66 -16.65 8.14
C LYS A 300 -6.28 -16.54 8.78
N THR A 301 -5.57 -15.44 8.52
CA THR A 301 -4.21 -15.19 9.01
C THR A 301 -4.16 -15.26 10.54
N LYS A 302 -3.62 -16.35 11.07
CA LYS A 302 -3.11 -16.39 12.44
C LYS A 302 -1.70 -15.80 12.42
N THR A 303 -1.51 -14.68 13.11
CA THR A 303 -0.20 -14.10 13.42
C THR A 303 0.67 -15.16 14.10
N PRO A 304 1.95 -15.34 13.72
CA PRO A 304 2.85 -16.22 14.46
C PRO A 304 3.09 -15.64 15.85
N THR A 305 2.65 -16.35 16.89
CA THR A 305 3.08 -16.09 18.26
C THR A 305 4.56 -16.40 18.38
N LEU A 306 5.39 -15.39 18.64
CA LEU A 306 6.76 -15.61 19.06
C LEU A 306 6.73 -16.26 20.45
N VAL A 307 7.41 -17.40 20.59
CA VAL A 307 7.60 -18.05 21.90
C VAL A 307 8.64 -17.24 22.65
N ALA A 308 8.27 -16.75 23.84
CA ALA A 308 9.18 -16.08 24.76
C ALA A 308 10.01 -17.11 25.54
N ASP A 309 11.30 -16.83 25.71
CA ASP A 309 12.07 -17.30 26.87
C ASP A 309 12.06 -16.18 27.93
N GLU A 310 12.06 -16.57 29.20
CA GLU A 310 11.76 -15.71 30.37
C GLU A 310 12.99 -15.67 31.36
N PRO A 311 12.98 -14.93 32.49
CA PRO A 311 13.51 -13.55 32.53
C PRO A 311 14.57 -13.29 33.65
N VAL A 312 15.27 -12.15 33.59
CA VAL A 312 15.89 -11.47 34.75
C VAL A 312 16.08 -9.96 34.46
N PRO A 313 16.04 -9.05 35.45
CA PRO A 313 14.82 -8.45 35.99
C PRO A 313 14.72 -6.91 35.78
N ALA A 314 13.54 -6.32 35.99
CA ALA A 314 13.27 -4.87 35.97
C ALA A 314 13.55 -4.21 37.35
N GLU A 315 13.27 -2.94 37.69
CA GLU A 315 12.42 -1.81 37.20
C GLU A 315 13.10 -0.48 37.72
N PRO A 316 12.53 0.77 37.80
CA PRO A 316 11.14 1.23 37.58
C PRO A 316 10.91 2.50 36.68
N LEU A 317 9.61 2.78 36.54
CA LEU A 317 8.77 3.75 35.80
C LEU A 317 8.98 5.28 36.08
N ILE A 318 8.81 6.23 35.11
CA ILE A 318 7.60 7.03 34.64
C ILE A 318 7.15 8.17 35.64
N ASP A 319 6.78 9.44 35.33
CA ASP A 319 5.98 10.11 34.25
C ASP A 319 6.42 11.59 33.86
N LEU A 320 6.38 11.92 32.54
CA LEU A 320 5.83 13.12 31.83
C LEU A 320 6.27 14.62 31.99
N GLU A 321 6.81 15.19 30.87
CA GLU A 321 6.44 16.41 30.07
C GLU A 321 6.25 17.84 30.67
N PRO A 322 6.59 18.95 29.94
CA PRO A 322 5.85 19.40 28.72
C PRO A 322 6.61 20.11 27.55
N GLU A 323 5.87 20.31 26.44
CA GLU A 323 5.95 21.28 25.29
C GLU A 323 6.92 22.50 25.35
N ALA A 324 7.43 23.11 24.25
CA ALA A 324 7.35 22.98 22.77
C ALA A 324 8.57 23.76 22.14
N ALA A 325 8.91 23.78 20.82
CA ALA A 325 8.12 23.62 19.61
C ALA A 325 8.93 23.26 18.32
N SER A 326 8.26 22.51 17.43
CA SER A 326 8.35 22.54 15.95
C SER A 326 9.67 22.16 15.22
N ALA A 327 9.92 20.85 15.14
CA ALA A 327 10.44 20.21 13.92
C ALA A 327 9.80 18.81 13.80
N PRO A 328 9.47 18.31 12.59
CA PRO A 328 8.80 17.02 12.45
C PRO A 328 9.72 15.89 12.92
N THR A 329 9.19 15.01 13.76
CA THR A 329 9.96 13.99 14.47
C THR A 329 10.42 12.87 13.54
N LEU A 330 11.45 12.12 13.97
CA LEU A 330 12.00 11.01 13.19
C LEU A 330 10.94 9.93 12.90
N ASN A 331 9.98 9.74 13.82
CA ASN A 331 8.83 8.86 13.61
C ASN A 331 7.98 9.33 12.42
N GLU A 332 7.53 10.59 12.38
CA GLU A 332 6.68 11.11 11.28
C GLU A 332 7.31 10.94 9.89
N ARG A 333 8.65 11.06 9.80
CA ARG A 333 9.40 10.78 8.56
C ARG A 333 9.36 9.29 8.20
N LEU A 334 9.48 8.39 9.18
CA LEU A 334 9.44 6.95 8.96
C LEU A 334 8.02 6.46 8.66
N THR A 335 6.97 6.99 9.30
CA THR A 335 5.57 6.68 8.94
C THR A 335 5.26 7.18 7.54
N SER A 336 5.67 8.39 7.17
CA SER A 336 5.47 8.91 5.80
C SER A 336 6.16 8.05 4.73
N ILE A 337 7.34 7.49 5.03
CA ILE A 337 8.02 6.52 4.16
C ILE A 337 7.26 5.19 4.11
N ALA A 338 6.74 4.67 5.24
CA ALA A 338 6.00 3.41 5.28
C ALA A 338 4.63 3.50 4.56
N GLU A 339 3.93 4.62 4.73
CA GLU A 339 2.67 4.94 4.04
C GLU A 339 2.84 5.03 2.53
N ALA A 340 3.95 5.62 2.05
CA ALA A 340 4.28 5.70 0.63
C ALA A 340 4.52 4.32 -0.05
N PHE A 341 4.76 3.27 0.74
CA PHE A 341 4.91 1.88 0.28
C PHE A 341 3.77 0.95 0.75
N GLY A 342 2.69 1.49 1.33
CA GLY A 342 1.49 0.73 1.69
C GLY A 342 1.64 -0.17 2.93
N ALA A 343 2.64 0.07 3.78
CA ALA A 343 2.87 -0.67 5.01
C ALA A 343 2.51 0.18 6.24
N THR A 344 1.38 -0.10 6.89
CA THR A 344 1.06 0.50 8.20
C THR A 344 1.87 -0.18 9.30
N ALA A 345 3.00 0.41 9.70
CA ALA A 345 3.78 -0.02 10.85
C ALA A 345 3.50 0.90 12.05
N THR A 346 2.72 0.41 13.02
CA THR A 346 2.54 1.10 14.30
C THR A 346 3.78 0.86 15.16
N ILE A 347 4.59 1.89 15.39
CA ILE A 347 5.72 1.85 16.32
C ILE A 347 5.26 2.49 17.62
N ASP A 348 5.14 1.69 18.67
CA ASP A 348 4.90 2.16 20.04
C ASP A 348 6.24 2.21 20.79
N LEU A 349 6.58 3.36 21.37
CA LEU A 349 7.78 3.59 22.15
C LEU A 349 7.39 4.36 23.43
N PRO A 350 7.77 3.90 24.63
CA PRO A 350 7.38 4.54 25.88
C PRO A 350 8.08 5.90 26.07
N GLN A 351 7.36 6.84 26.71
CA GLN A 351 7.79 8.22 26.94
C GLN A 351 8.53 8.42 28.28
N ALA A 352 9.15 9.59 28.47
CA ALA A 352 10.29 9.80 29.37
C ALA A 352 10.00 10.56 30.70
N VAL A 353 11.03 10.55 31.56
CA VAL A 353 11.32 11.38 32.76
C VAL A 353 12.87 11.41 32.84
N GLY A 354 13.60 12.34 33.45
CA GLY A 354 13.32 13.57 34.22
C GLY A 354 14.68 14.13 34.69
N GLU A 355 14.80 15.43 34.93
CA GLU A 355 16.09 16.13 35.05
C GLU A 355 16.80 15.93 36.41
N ASP A 356 18.13 15.67 36.39
CA ASP A 356 19.14 16.44 37.14
C ASP A 356 20.57 15.88 36.89
N ASP A 357 21.25 16.40 35.87
CA ASP A 357 22.72 16.47 35.83
C ASP A 357 23.13 17.52 34.78
N LEU A 358 23.62 18.68 35.24
CA LEU A 358 23.80 19.88 34.42
C LEU A 358 24.93 19.74 33.40
N ILE A 359 24.57 19.44 32.15
CA ILE A 359 25.43 19.70 30.98
C ILE A 359 25.35 21.21 30.68
N PRO A 360 26.49 21.94 30.64
CA PRO A 360 26.47 23.38 30.38
C PRO A 360 25.91 23.70 29.00
N THR A 361 25.16 24.80 28.91
CA THR A 361 24.50 25.20 27.66
C THR A 361 25.51 25.50 26.54
N VAL A 362 25.09 25.34 25.28
CA VAL A 362 25.94 25.62 24.09
C VAL A 362 26.53 27.03 24.13
N THR A 363 25.82 28.00 24.71
CA THR A 363 26.28 29.37 24.94
C THR A 363 27.43 29.48 25.95
N GLU A 364 27.49 28.61 26.96
CA GLU A 364 28.60 28.53 27.93
C GLU A 364 29.79 27.75 27.35
N ALA A 365 29.52 26.68 26.60
CA ALA A 365 30.55 25.89 25.92
C ALA A 365 31.35 26.68 24.86
N LEU A 366 30.79 27.77 24.34
CA LEU A 366 31.44 28.66 23.37
C LEU A 366 32.24 29.80 24.02
N ALA A 367 32.17 29.99 25.35
CA ALA A 367 32.78 31.11 26.06
C ALA A 367 34.19 30.83 26.61
N THR A 368 34.68 29.59 26.57
CA THR A 368 36.00 29.20 27.11
C THR A 368 36.99 28.76 26.02
N THR A 369 37.80 29.71 25.56
CA THR A 369 38.98 29.44 24.73
C THR A 369 40.12 28.78 25.53
N GLU A 370 40.98 28.05 24.83
CA GLU A 370 42.26 27.47 25.28
C GLU A 370 42.21 26.17 26.10
N LYS A 371 42.19 25.03 25.38
CA LYS A 371 43.23 23.99 25.55
C LYS A 371 43.40 23.12 24.32
N ARG A 372 44.66 22.81 24.01
CA ARG A 372 45.12 22.08 22.81
C ARG A 372 44.59 20.65 22.82
N PHE A 373 43.89 20.23 21.77
CA PHE A 373 43.40 18.85 21.62
C PHE A 373 44.58 17.85 21.54
N GLN A 374 44.67 16.91 22.48
CA GLN A 374 45.59 15.76 22.37
C GLN A 374 44.85 14.54 21.82
N ARG A 375 45.51 13.82 20.90
CA ARG A 375 44.94 12.67 20.21
C ARG A 375 44.90 11.44 21.14
N PRO A 376 43.75 10.73 21.27
CA PRO A 376 43.67 9.52 22.09
C PRO A 376 44.59 8.38 21.61
N ALA A 377 45.20 7.67 22.56
CA ALA A 377 46.21 6.64 22.32
C ALA A 377 45.61 5.24 22.09
N PHE A 378 44.98 5.01 20.94
CA PHE A 378 44.42 3.68 20.57
C PHE A 378 44.91 3.12 19.22
N LEU A 379 46.01 3.63 18.66
CA LEU A 379 46.66 3.08 17.46
C LEU A 379 48.11 2.65 17.76
N GLY A 380 48.24 1.48 18.38
CA GLY A 380 49.52 0.84 18.64
C GLY A 380 49.96 -0.10 17.51
N LYS A 381 51.00 0.31 16.76
CA LYS A 381 51.89 -0.53 15.93
C LYS A 381 51.28 -1.20 14.67
N ALA A 382 51.29 -0.45 13.57
CA ALA A 382 51.72 -0.97 12.27
C ALA A 382 52.87 -0.08 11.76
N LYS A 383 54.01 -0.68 11.41
CA LYS A 383 55.21 0.06 10.94
C LYS A 383 55.06 0.31 9.43
N PRO A 384 55.26 1.53 8.92
CA PRO A 384 55.11 1.79 7.49
C PRO A 384 56.24 1.11 6.71
N THR A 385 55.88 0.25 5.76
CA THR A 385 56.73 -0.10 4.62
C THR A 385 56.54 0.95 3.53
N SER A 386 57.64 1.46 3.00
CA SER A 386 57.65 2.52 1.99
C SER A 386 56.94 2.09 0.69
N PRO A 387 56.35 3.03 -0.07
CA PRO A 387 55.80 2.74 -1.40
C PRO A 387 56.92 2.33 -2.37
N PRO A 388 56.62 1.52 -3.41
CA PRO A 388 57.58 1.22 -4.45
C PRO A 388 57.90 2.50 -5.25
N SER A 389 59.19 2.79 -5.44
CA SER A 389 59.62 3.85 -6.36
C SER A 389 59.14 3.56 -7.77
N ALA A 390 58.51 4.54 -8.40
CA ALA A 390 58.52 4.62 -9.85
C ALA A 390 59.97 4.78 -10.30
N THR A 391 60.41 3.94 -11.23
CA THR A 391 61.69 4.10 -11.94
C THR A 391 61.38 4.18 -13.43
N ALA A 392 62.17 5.00 -14.13
CA ALA A 392 61.95 5.42 -15.52
C ALA A 392 62.14 4.30 -16.56
#